data_AF-A0A7L2QS41-F1
#
_entry.id   AF-A0A7L2QS41-F1
#
_cell.length_a   1.000
_cell.length_b   1.000
_cell.length_c   1.000
_cell.angle_alpha   90.00
_cell.angle_beta   90.00
_cell.angle_gamma   90.00
#
_symmetry.space_group_name_H-M   'P 1'
#
loop_
_entity.id
_entity.type
_entity.pdbx_description
1 polymer ?
#
loop_
_entity_poly.entity_id
_entity_poly.type
_entity_poly.pdbx_seq_one_letter_code
_entity_poly.pdbx_strand_id
1 'polypeptide(L)'
;GLTQVPQVQKTEIAFTASEPRSYEPYVRNLDNFLRDYSAEQQTENIVFQDCGDTPTEYKERGPYNDAQGQKKVCKFKREWLENCSGLNDPTYGYKDGKPCILVKLNRIIGFKPQAINESLPPEVMAKYNPNLIPVHCIAK
;
A
#
# COMPACT_ATOMS: atom_id res chain seq x y z
N GLY A 1 6.27 -4.99 11.36
CA GLY A 1 5.92 -6.19 10.58
C GLY A 1 5.36 -5.77 9.24
N LEU A 2 5.63 -6.57 8.20
CA LEU A 2 5.03 -6.41 6.88
C LEU A 2 3.91 -7.45 6.71
N THR A 3 2.84 -7.05 6.05
CA THR A 3 1.70 -7.90 5.72
C THR A 3 1.36 -7.73 4.26
N GLN A 4 0.83 -8.78 3.63
CA GLN A 4 0.42 -8.76 2.23
C GLN A 4 -1.11 -8.75 2.08
N VAL A 5 -1.56 -8.22 0.95
CA VAL A 5 -2.93 -8.31 0.43
C VAL A 5 -2.81 -8.84 -1.01
N PRO A 6 -3.48 -9.93 -1.39
CA PRO A 6 -4.53 -10.62 -0.65
C PRO A 6 -4.03 -11.39 0.58
N GLN A 7 -4.86 -11.46 1.63
CA GLN A 7 -4.59 -12.32 2.78
C GLN A 7 -4.86 -13.78 2.40
N VAL A 8 -3.84 -14.61 2.49
CA VAL A 8 -3.88 -16.00 2.05
C VAL A 8 -3.55 -16.98 3.17
N GLN A 9 -4.23 -18.13 3.16
CA GLN A 9 -3.93 -19.21 4.08
C GLN A 9 -2.57 -19.80 3.73
N LYS A 10 -1.74 -20.08 4.75
CA LYS A 10 -0.39 -20.64 4.59
C LYS A 10 0.56 -19.85 3.67
N THR A 11 0.32 -18.56 3.44
CA THR A 11 1.17 -17.68 2.61
C THR A 11 1.30 -18.12 1.13
N GLU A 12 0.34 -18.88 0.61
CA GLU A 12 0.34 -19.42 -0.74
C GLU A 12 -0.76 -18.80 -1.62
N ILE A 13 -0.43 -18.45 -2.86
CA ILE A 13 -1.39 -18.04 -3.89
C ILE A 13 -1.32 -19.07 -5.01
N ALA A 14 -2.35 -19.90 -5.11
CA ALA A 14 -2.51 -20.88 -6.18
C ALA A 14 -3.81 -20.58 -6.95
N PHE A 15 -3.71 -20.48 -8.27
CA PHE A 15 -4.83 -20.24 -9.18
C PHE A 15 -4.50 -20.69 -10.60
N THR A 16 -5.54 -20.78 -11.42
CA THR A 16 -5.45 -21.06 -12.86
C THR A 16 -5.90 -19.82 -13.62
N ALA A 17 -5.01 -19.18 -14.37
CA ALA A 17 -5.30 -17.92 -15.07
C ALA A 17 -6.50 -18.02 -16.04
N SER A 18 -6.72 -19.19 -16.66
CA SER A 18 -7.85 -19.44 -17.54
C SER A 18 -9.17 -19.72 -16.82
N GLU A 19 -9.18 -19.85 -15.49
CA GLU A 19 -10.36 -20.15 -14.68
C GLU A 19 -10.66 -19.00 -13.70
N PRO A 20 -11.58 -18.08 -14.03
CA PRO A 20 -11.86 -16.89 -13.21
C PRO A 20 -12.24 -17.18 -11.76
N ARG A 21 -12.97 -18.28 -11.53
CA ARG A 21 -13.37 -18.70 -10.19
C ARG A 21 -12.19 -19.08 -9.29
N SER A 22 -11.07 -19.50 -9.87
CA SER A 22 -9.88 -19.90 -9.11
C SER A 22 -9.17 -18.71 -8.44
N TYR A 23 -9.30 -17.50 -8.99
CA TYR A 23 -8.67 -16.29 -8.45
C TYR A 23 -9.66 -15.24 -7.91
N GLU A 24 -10.96 -15.46 -8.07
CA GLU A 24 -12.02 -14.60 -7.53
C GLU A 24 -11.83 -14.25 -6.04
N PRO A 25 -11.44 -15.19 -5.14
CA PRO A 25 -11.22 -14.85 -3.72
C PRO A 25 -10.11 -13.82 -3.51
N TYR A 26 -9.05 -13.86 -4.33
CA TYR A 26 -7.93 -12.93 -4.23
C TYR A 26 -8.32 -11.54 -4.74
N VAL A 27 -8.98 -11.48 -5.90
CA VAL A 27 -9.51 -10.24 -6.48
C VAL A 27 -10.47 -9.56 -5.50
N ARG A 28 -11.42 -10.32 -4.94
CA ARG A 28 -12.35 -9.81 -3.94
C ARG A 28 -11.65 -9.27 -2.70
N ASN A 29 -10.55 -9.88 -2.26
CA ASN A 29 -9.77 -9.40 -1.13
C ASN A 29 -9.08 -8.06 -1.45
N LEU A 30 -8.51 -7.93 -2.64
CA LEU A 30 -7.89 -6.69 -3.14
C LEU A 30 -8.93 -5.57 -3.27
N ASP A 31 -10.10 -5.86 -3.86
CA ASP A 31 -11.20 -4.89 -4.00
C ASP A 31 -11.68 -4.38 -2.65
N ASN A 32 -11.95 -5.30 -1.71
CA ASN A 32 -12.41 -4.95 -0.37
C ASN A 32 -11.37 -4.09 0.37
N PHE A 33 -10.08 -4.40 0.20
CA PHE A 33 -9.01 -3.63 0.81
C PHE A 33 -8.85 -2.24 0.19
N LEU A 34 -8.92 -2.13 -1.14
CA LEU A 34 -8.73 -0.87 -1.86
C LEU A 34 -9.96 0.03 -1.85
N ARG A 35 -11.14 -0.48 -1.46
CA ARG A 35 -12.38 0.30 -1.39
C ARG A 35 -12.23 1.57 -0.56
N ASP A 36 -11.56 1.47 0.58
CA ASP A 36 -11.36 2.60 1.51
C ASP A 36 -10.35 3.64 0.97
N TYR A 37 -9.63 3.30 -0.11
CA TYR A 37 -8.69 4.18 -0.80
C TYR A 37 -9.28 4.81 -2.07
N SER A 38 -10.54 4.53 -2.40
CA SER A 38 -11.19 5.17 -3.56
C SER A 38 -11.41 6.67 -3.32
N ALA A 39 -11.42 7.46 -4.39
CA ALA A 39 -11.50 8.92 -4.31
C ALA A 39 -12.79 9.38 -3.59
N GLU A 40 -13.88 8.63 -3.75
CA GLU A 40 -15.19 8.93 -3.16
C GLU A 40 -15.19 8.77 -1.63
N GLN A 41 -14.31 7.91 -1.10
CA GLN A 41 -14.15 7.70 0.35
C GLN A 41 -13.24 8.76 1.01
N GLN A 42 -12.55 9.58 0.22
CA GLN A 42 -11.55 10.56 0.69
C GLN A 42 -11.96 12.02 0.40
N THR A 43 -13.26 12.32 0.48
CA THR A 43 -13.84 13.62 0.08
C THR A 43 -13.90 14.65 1.21
N GLU A 44 -14.01 14.22 2.46
CA GLU A 44 -14.19 15.11 3.61
C GLU A 44 -12.91 15.90 3.95
N ASN A 45 -12.83 17.17 3.55
CA ASN A 45 -11.65 18.02 3.79
C ASN A 45 -11.35 18.32 5.27
N ILE A 46 -12.31 18.05 6.17
CA ILE A 46 -12.10 18.14 7.62
C ILE A 46 -11.26 16.96 8.13
N VAL A 47 -11.43 15.77 7.56
CA VAL A 47 -10.71 14.54 7.93
C VAL A 47 -9.47 14.35 7.07
N PHE A 48 -9.56 14.61 5.77
CA PHE A 48 -8.50 14.32 4.81
C PHE A 48 -7.71 15.57 4.41
N GLN A 49 -6.43 15.36 4.13
CA GLN A 49 -5.49 16.37 3.69
C GLN A 49 -4.69 15.83 2.49
N ASP A 50 -4.51 16.67 1.46
CA ASP A 50 -3.54 16.38 0.41
C ASP A 50 -2.12 16.60 0.95
N CYS A 51 -1.27 15.58 0.82
CA CYS A 51 0.11 15.59 1.31
C CYS A 51 1.14 15.67 0.18
N GLY A 52 0.70 15.97 -1.04
CA GLY A 52 1.52 16.03 -2.24
C GLY A 52 1.66 14.67 -2.94
N ASP A 53 2.15 14.71 -4.18
CA ASP A 53 2.33 13.52 -5.03
C ASP A 53 3.74 12.90 -4.90
N THR A 54 4.62 13.52 -4.13
CA THR A 54 5.99 13.04 -3.90
C THR A 54 6.26 12.78 -2.42
N PRO A 55 7.04 11.74 -2.07
CA PRO A 55 7.44 11.47 -0.69
C PRO A 55 8.17 12.66 -0.05
N THR A 56 7.73 13.07 1.13
CA THR A 56 8.32 14.16 1.91
C THR A 56 8.57 13.72 3.35
N GLU A 57 9.19 14.60 4.13
CA GLU A 57 9.43 14.38 5.56
C GLU A 57 8.14 14.11 6.35
N TYR A 58 8.31 13.62 7.59
CA TYR A 58 7.19 13.29 8.46
C TYR A 58 6.24 14.47 8.70
N LYS A 59 4.94 14.18 8.69
CA LYS A 59 3.90 15.15 9.06
C LYS A 59 3.56 14.99 10.54
N GLU A 60 4.17 15.82 11.38
CA GLU A 60 3.84 15.89 12.81
C GLU A 60 2.47 16.56 13.00
N ARG A 61 1.57 15.90 13.75
CA ARG A 61 0.22 16.41 14.01
C ARG A 61 0.02 16.84 15.46
N GLY A 62 1.11 17.28 16.09
CA GLY A 62 1.12 17.68 17.50
C GLY A 62 1.13 16.49 18.47
N PRO A 63 0.93 16.74 19.77
CA PRO A 63 0.97 15.70 20.80
C PRO A 63 -0.18 14.69 20.69
N TYR A 64 0.04 13.51 21.28
CA TYR A 64 -0.95 12.44 21.42
C TYR A 64 -1.95 12.75 22.54
N ASN A 65 -2.70 13.84 22.37
CA ASN A 65 -3.78 14.24 23.26
C ASN A 65 -4.94 14.83 22.46
N ASP A 66 -6.08 14.97 23.14
CA ASP A 66 -7.32 15.41 22.52
C ASP A 66 -7.40 16.94 22.32
N ALA A 67 -6.35 17.68 22.68
CA ALA A 67 -6.36 19.14 22.71
C ALA A 67 -6.55 19.80 21.33
N GLN A 68 -6.31 19.07 20.24
CA GLN A 68 -6.43 19.60 18.86
C GLN A 68 -7.53 18.90 18.05
N GLY A 69 -8.38 18.10 18.70
CA GLY A 69 -9.43 17.33 18.02
C GLY A 69 -8.89 16.27 17.05
N GLN A 70 -9.75 15.87 16.10
CA GLN A 70 -9.42 14.85 15.11
C GLN A 70 -8.28 15.30 14.20
N LYS A 71 -7.18 14.54 14.19
CA LYS A 71 -6.02 14.82 13.34
C LYS A 71 -6.36 14.46 11.89
N LYS A 72 -5.97 15.32 10.95
CA LYS A 72 -6.16 15.05 9.52
C LYS A 72 -5.37 13.81 9.07
N VAL A 73 -5.81 13.16 8.01
CA VAL A 73 -5.18 11.98 7.41
C VAL A 73 -4.67 12.35 6.01
N CYS A 74 -3.44 11.94 5.69
CA CYS A 74 -2.93 12.11 4.32
C CYS A 74 -3.71 11.21 3.37
N LYS A 75 -4.21 11.79 2.28
CA LYS A 75 -4.84 11.02 1.20
C LYS A 75 -3.83 10.07 0.57
N PHE A 76 -4.30 8.90 0.15
CA PHE A 76 -3.54 7.95 -0.66
C PHE A 76 -4.36 7.61 -1.90
N LYS A 77 -3.79 7.88 -3.07
CA LYS A 77 -4.44 7.72 -4.37
C LYS A 77 -4.20 6.30 -4.88
N ARG A 78 -5.25 5.57 -5.26
CA ARG A 78 -5.12 4.21 -5.82
C ARG A 78 -4.27 4.19 -7.08
N GLU A 79 -4.28 5.29 -7.82
CA GLU A 79 -3.48 5.55 -9.02
C GLU A 79 -1.98 5.36 -8.78
N TRP A 80 -1.49 5.58 -7.55
CA TRP A 80 -0.08 5.35 -7.20
C TRP A 80 0.31 3.86 -7.19
N LEU A 81 -0.66 2.94 -7.20
CA LEU A 81 -0.44 1.50 -7.34
C LEU A 81 -0.39 1.06 -8.82
N GLU A 82 -0.49 2.00 -9.76
CA GLU A 82 -0.39 1.75 -11.20
C GLU A 82 -1.32 0.62 -11.67
N ASN A 83 -0.77 -0.42 -12.31
CA ASN A 83 -1.52 -1.56 -12.84
C ASN A 83 -2.20 -2.39 -11.74
N CYS A 84 -1.75 -2.26 -10.49
CA CYS A 84 -2.36 -2.94 -9.34
C CYS A 84 -3.42 -2.09 -8.63
N SER A 85 -3.80 -0.95 -9.20
CA SER A 85 -4.82 -0.05 -8.65
C SER A 85 -6.23 -0.60 -8.71
N GLY A 86 -6.51 -1.54 -9.63
CA GLY A 86 -7.87 -2.02 -9.93
C GLY A 86 -8.69 -1.05 -10.79
N LEU A 87 -8.10 0.06 -11.26
CA LEU A 87 -8.80 1.07 -12.07
C LEU A 87 -8.86 0.70 -13.55
N ASN A 88 -7.73 0.25 -14.10
CA ASN A 88 -7.62 -0.16 -15.50
C ASN A 88 -7.86 -1.67 -15.67
N ASP A 89 -7.42 -2.46 -14.70
CA ASP A 89 -7.59 -3.91 -14.68
C ASP A 89 -8.25 -4.35 -13.36
N PRO A 90 -9.55 -4.72 -13.37
CA PRO A 90 -10.25 -5.19 -12.18
C PRO A 90 -9.81 -6.60 -11.75
N THR A 91 -9.00 -7.30 -12.55
CA THR A 91 -8.47 -8.63 -12.21
C THR A 91 -7.09 -8.58 -11.57
N TYR A 92 -6.50 -7.39 -11.41
CA TYR A 92 -5.20 -7.20 -10.75
C TYR A 92 -4.09 -8.13 -11.30
N GLY A 93 -4.08 -8.32 -12.61
CA GLY A 93 -3.14 -9.17 -13.35
C GLY A 93 -3.35 -10.67 -13.22
N TYR A 94 -4.33 -11.14 -12.44
CA TYR A 94 -4.62 -12.58 -12.28
C TYR A 94 -5.06 -13.24 -13.58
N LYS A 95 -5.86 -12.54 -14.40
CA LYS A 95 -6.29 -13.05 -15.71
C LYS A 95 -5.11 -13.30 -16.65
N ASP A 96 -4.05 -12.51 -16.53
CA ASP A 96 -2.86 -12.59 -17.38
C ASP A 96 -1.75 -13.46 -16.77
N GLY A 97 -2.02 -14.12 -15.64
CA GLY A 97 -1.05 -14.95 -14.92
C GLY A 97 0.07 -14.14 -14.24
N LYS A 98 -0.13 -12.82 -14.06
CA LYS A 98 0.82 -11.90 -13.42
C LYS A 98 0.15 -11.23 -12.21
N PRO A 99 -0.08 -11.96 -11.12
CA PRO A 99 -0.90 -11.47 -10.01
C PRO A 99 -0.22 -10.31 -9.28
N CYS A 100 -1.01 -9.29 -8.94
CA CYS A 100 -0.58 -8.23 -8.04
C CYS A 100 -0.63 -8.68 -6.57
N ILE A 101 0.41 -8.31 -5.81
CA ILE A 101 0.47 -8.46 -4.36
C ILE A 101 0.79 -7.09 -3.77
N LEU A 102 -0.10 -6.58 -2.93
CA LEU A 102 0.12 -5.32 -2.21
C LEU A 102 0.83 -5.61 -0.89
N VAL A 103 1.85 -4.82 -0.58
CA VAL A 103 2.56 -4.90 0.70
C VAL A 103 2.14 -3.73 1.59
N LYS A 104 1.86 -4.03 2.86
CA LYS A 104 1.41 -3.08 3.87
C LYS A 104 2.28 -3.16 5.12
N LEU A 105 2.72 -2.00 5.58
CA LEU A 105 3.39 -1.85 6.86
C LEU A 105 2.37 -1.80 8.01
N ASN A 106 2.65 -2.52 9.10
CA ASN A 106 1.79 -2.48 10.29
C ASN A 106 1.76 -1.09 10.93
N ARG A 107 0.56 -0.62 11.28
CA ARG A 107 0.36 0.67 11.96
C ARG A 107 0.84 0.59 13.41
N ILE A 108 1.75 1.48 13.80
CA ILE A 108 2.28 1.61 15.17
C ILE A 108 2.18 3.09 15.56
N ILE A 109 1.60 3.39 16.72
CA ILE A 109 1.43 4.77 17.20
C ILE A 109 2.80 5.38 17.49
N GLY A 110 3.05 6.56 16.92
CA GLY A 110 4.29 7.31 17.08
C GLY A 110 5.54 6.71 16.44
N PHE A 111 5.36 5.68 15.60
CA PHE A 111 6.46 5.11 14.84
C PHE A 111 6.84 6.03 13.66
N LYS A 112 8.14 6.35 13.58
CA LYS A 112 8.74 7.10 12.47
C LYS A 112 9.71 6.16 11.74
N PRO A 113 9.31 5.61 10.59
CA PRO A 113 10.15 4.65 9.88
C PRO A 113 11.37 5.36 9.30
N GLN A 114 12.56 4.83 9.53
CA GLN A 114 13.84 5.37 9.03
C GLN A 114 14.44 4.41 8.00
N ALA A 115 14.89 4.95 6.87
CA ALA A 115 15.65 4.17 5.88
C ALA A 115 17.13 4.17 6.25
N ILE A 116 17.67 2.98 6.57
CA ILE A 116 19.08 2.82 6.90
C ILE A 116 19.84 2.52 5.61
N ASN A 117 20.80 3.37 5.24
CA ASN A 117 21.56 3.27 4.00
C ASN A 117 22.47 2.03 3.92
N GLU A 118 22.99 1.57 5.06
CA GLU A 118 24.11 0.62 5.11
C GLU A 118 23.70 -0.83 4.82
N SER A 119 22.40 -1.12 4.71
CA SER A 119 21.86 -2.48 4.54
C SER A 119 21.16 -2.72 3.20
N LEU A 120 21.24 -1.77 2.27
CA LEU A 120 20.49 -1.83 1.01
C LEU A 120 21.29 -2.54 -0.09
N PRO A 121 20.66 -3.45 -0.86
CA PRO A 121 21.27 -4.00 -2.07
C PRO A 121 21.68 -2.88 -3.05
N PRO A 122 22.74 -3.07 -3.86
CA PRO A 122 23.23 -2.06 -4.79
C PRO A 122 22.15 -1.50 -5.73
N GLU A 123 21.23 -2.35 -6.17
CA GLU A 123 20.10 -1.98 -7.03
C GLU A 123 19.12 -1.00 -6.36
N VAL A 124 18.96 -1.11 -5.04
CA VAL A 124 18.10 -0.24 -4.24
C VAL A 124 18.82 1.06 -3.88
N MET A 125 20.13 1.00 -3.63
CA MET A 125 20.95 2.20 -3.35
C MET A 125 20.93 3.19 -4.52
N ALA A 126 20.92 2.71 -5.76
CA ALA A 126 20.85 3.56 -6.95
C ALA A 126 19.55 4.40 -7.04
N LYS A 127 18.50 4.03 -6.29
CA LYS A 127 17.21 4.71 -6.22
C LYS A 127 16.91 5.26 -4.82
N TYR A 128 17.93 5.46 -4.01
CA TYR A 128 17.75 5.91 -2.63
C TYR A 128 17.03 7.26 -2.56
N ASN A 129 16.04 7.33 -1.68
CA ASN A 129 15.35 8.56 -1.30
C ASN A 129 15.19 8.54 0.22
N PRO A 130 15.64 9.58 0.95
CA PRO A 130 15.57 9.62 2.40
C PRO A 130 14.15 9.60 2.96
N ASN A 131 13.15 9.97 2.15
CA ASN A 131 11.73 9.96 2.50
C ASN A 131 11.00 8.68 2.06
N LEU A 132 11.72 7.68 1.54
CA LEU A 132 11.15 6.38 1.16
C LEU A 132 11.70 5.26 2.04
N ILE A 133 10.82 4.31 2.34
CA ILE A 133 11.20 3.06 3.04
C ILE A 133 11.28 1.95 2.00
N PRO A 134 12.47 1.42 1.72
CA PRO A 134 12.64 0.42 0.66
C PRO A 134 12.02 -0.92 1.07
N VAL A 135 11.33 -1.55 0.13
CA VAL A 135 10.82 -2.92 0.22
C VAL A 135 11.30 -3.64 -1.04
N HIS A 136 12.02 -4.75 -0.87
CA HIS A 136 12.56 -5.54 -1.97
C HIS A 136 12.09 -6.98 -1.85
N CYS A 137 11.41 -7.48 -2.89
CA CYS A 137 10.98 -8.87 -3.02
C CYS A 137 12.01 -9.66 -3.83
N ILE A 138 12.54 -10.74 -3.26
CA ILE A 138 13.46 -11.66 -3.94
C ILE A 138 12.89 -13.07 -3.91
N ALA A 139 13.24 -13.88 -4.92
CA ALA A 139 13.04 -15.32 -4.84
C ALA A 139 13.97 -15.90 -3.75
N LYS A 140 13.49 -16.94 -3.07
CA LYS A 140 14.30 -17.71 -2.11
C LYS A 140 14.83 -18.99 -2.76
#